data_AF-A0A2T6KQG8-F1
#
_entry.id   AF-A0A2T6KQG8-F1
#
_cell.length_a   1.000
_cell.length_b   1.000
_cell.length_c   1.000
_cell.angle_alpha   90.00
_cell.angle_beta   90.00
_cell.angle_gamma   90.00
#
_symmetry.space_group_name_H-M   'P 1'
#
loop_
_entity.id
_entity.type
_entity.pdbx_description
1 polymer ?
#
loop_
_entity_poly.entity_id
_entity_poly.type
_entity_poly.pdbx_seq_one_letter_code
_entity_poly.pdbx_strand_id
1 'polypeptide(L)' 'MTLFTDITFFEVCMALLTVGLAERALLAYAPIEMVGPNGWLIKGKVEE' A
#
# COMPACT_ATOMS: atom_id res chain seq x y z
N MET A 1 13.85 26.24 8.26
CA MET A 1 13.76 24.79 8.50
C MET A 1 12.94 24.21 7.37
N THR A 2 13.61 23.54 6.43
CA THR A 2 13.01 23.05 5.18
C THR A 2 12.50 21.62 5.37
N LEU A 3 11.22 21.39 5.08
CA LEU A 3 10.50 20.11 5.20
C LEU A 3 11.22 18.90 4.56
N PHE A 4 12.06 19.15 3.56
CA PHE A 4 12.76 18.11 2.79
C PHE A 4 14.15 17.75 3.34
N THR A 5 14.65 18.45 4.35
CA THR A 5 15.96 18.15 4.98
C THR A 5 15.85 17.11 6.09
N ASP A 6 14.65 16.94 6.64
CA ASP A 6 14.39 16.01 7.75
C ASP A 6 13.95 14.62 7.26
N ILE A 7 13.69 14.44 5.96
CA ILE A 7 13.34 13.15 5.37
C ILE A 7 14.60 12.50 4.82
N THR A 8 15.05 11.44 5.47
CA THR A 8 16.21 10.64 5.07
C THR A 8 15.87 9.66 3.95
N PHE A 9 16.87 9.26 3.17
CA PHE A 9 16.72 8.22 2.16
C PHE A 9 16.16 6.90 2.76
N PHE A 10 16.61 6.56 3.96
CA PHE A 10 16.15 5.37 4.67
C PHE A 10 14.64 5.44 4.98
N GLU A 11 14.13 6.57 5.44
CA GLU A 11 12.70 6.75 5.71
C GLU A 11 11.86 6.62 4.44
N VAL A 12 12.35 7.15 3.31
CA VAL A 12 11.67 6.96 2.01
C VAL A 12 11.63 5.49 1.63
N CYS A 13 12.75 4.76 1.75
CA CYS A 13 12.79 3.33 1.47
C CYS A 13 11.85 2.54 2.39
N MET A 14 11.84 2.84 3.68
CA MET A 14 10.97 2.19 4.65
C MET A 14 9.50 2.48 4.37
N ALA A 15 9.14 3.72 4.02
CA ALA A 15 7.77 4.07 3.66
C ALA A 15 7.28 3.27 2.45
N LEU A 16 8.10 3.17 1.39
CA LEU A 16 7.76 2.39 0.20
C LEU A 16 7.59 0.90 0.53
N LEU A 17 8.47 0.33 1.36
CA LEU A 17 8.36 -1.06 1.81
C LEU A 17 7.11 -1.29 2.64
N THR A 18 6.80 -0.39 3.58
CA THR A 18 5.62 -0.48 4.44
C THR A 18 4.34 -0.37 3.63
N VAL A 19 4.25 0.57 2.70
CA VAL A 19 3.08 0.72 1.82
C VAL A 19 2.91 -0.53 0.94
N GLY A 20 3.98 -1.02 0.32
CA GLY A 20 3.92 -2.23 -0.51
C GLY A 20 3.51 -3.49 0.28
N LEU A 21 3.96 -3.62 1.53
CA LEU A 21 3.53 -4.70 2.42
C LEU A 21 2.06 -4.56 2.83
N ALA A 22 1.63 -3.34 3.18
CA ALA A 22 0.25 -3.06 3.55
C ALA A 22 -0.71 -3.35 2.38
N GLU A 23 -0.35 -2.97 1.16
CA GLU A 23 -1.12 -3.29 -0.04
C GLU A 23 -1.26 -4.80 -0.25
N ARG A 24 -0.15 -5.55 -0.15
CA ARG A 24 -0.21 -7.02 -0.28
C ARG A 24 -1.04 -7.68 0.81
N ALA A 25 -0.95 -7.19 2.05
CA ALA A 25 -1.78 -7.67 3.14
C ALA A 25 -3.25 -7.37 2.90
N LEU A 26 -3.59 -6.16 2.44
CA LEU A 26 -4.96 -5.79 2.08
C LEU A 26 -5.49 -6.69 0.95
N LEU A 27 -4.72 -6.88 -0.13
CA LEU A 27 -5.13 -7.76 -1.23
C LEU A 27 -5.35 -9.21 -0.79
N ALA A 28 -4.60 -9.71 0.20
CA ALA A 28 -4.69 -11.09 0.66
C ALA A 28 -5.81 -11.34 1.68
N TYR A 29 -6.17 -10.35 2.49
CA TYR A 29 -7.06 -10.55 3.64
C TYR A 29 -8.31 -9.67 3.63
N ALA A 30 -8.36 -8.61 2.84
CA ALA A 30 -9.55 -7.77 2.75
C ALA A 30 -10.61 -8.41 1.84
N PRO A 31 -11.91 -8.14 2.08
CA PRO A 31 -12.99 -8.70 1.27
C PRO A 31 -12.94 -8.23 -0.19
N ILE A 32 -13.43 -9.05 -1.11
CA ILE A 32 -13.39 -8.80 -2.56
C ILE A 32 -14.07 -7.48 -2.97
N GLU A 33 -15.06 -7.04 -2.20
CA GLU A 33 -15.76 -5.75 -2.38
C GLU A 33 -14.82 -4.55 -2.16
N MET A 34 -13.77 -4.72 -1.33
CA MET A 34 -12.74 -3.72 -1.08
C MET A 34 -11.55 -3.84 -2.05
N VAL A 35 -11.10 -5.07 -2.36
CA VAL A 35 -9.80 -5.30 -3.03
C VAL A 35 -9.83 -6.06 -4.38
N GLY A 36 -11.01 -6.33 -4.93
CA GLY A 36 -11.19 -7.03 -6.21
C GLY A 36 -11.15 -6.15 -7.47
N PRO A 37 -11.46 -6.73 -8.66
CA PRO A 37 -11.47 -5.99 -9.94
C PRO A 37 -12.39 -4.77 -9.94
N ASN A 38 -13.49 -4.86 -9.18
CA ASN A 38 -14.47 -3.80 -8.96
C ASN A 38 -14.40 -3.20 -7.54
N GLY A 39 -13.33 -3.49 -6.79
CA GLY A 39 -13.16 -3.03 -5.42
C GLY A 39 -13.04 -1.51 -5.32
N TRP A 40 -13.54 -0.94 -4.22
CA TRP A 40 -13.52 0.51 -4.00
C TRP A 40 -12.20 1.05 -3.45
N LEU A 41 -11.39 0.20 -2.80
CA LEU A 41 -10.16 0.61 -2.11
C LEU A 41 -8.91 0.32 -2.95
N ILE A 42 -8.72 -0.92 -3.39
CA ILE A 42 -7.58 -1.33 -4.22
C ILE A 42 -8.11 -2.22 -5.34
N LYS A 43 -7.75 -1.93 -6.60
CA LYS A 43 -8.16 -2.77 -7.74
C LYS A 43 -7.12 -3.83 -8.02
N GLY A 44 -7.21 -4.95 -7.31
CA GLY A 44 -6.36 -6.11 -7.52
C GLY A 44 -6.97 -7.12 -8.49
N LYS A 45 -6.12 -7.86 -9.21
CA LYS A 45 -6.53 -9.13 -9.84
C LYS A 45 -6.53 -10.23 -8.77
N VAL A 46 -7.47 -10.13 -7.84
CA VAL A 46 -7.72 -11.15 -6.83
C VAL A 46 -8.92 -11.95 -7.32
N GLU A 47 -8.71 -13.23 -7.64
CA GLU A 47 -9.77 -14.20 -7.91
C GLU A 47 -10.14 -14.88 -6.58
N GLU A 48 -11.42 -15.21 -6.39
CA GLU A 48 -11.94 -15.84 -5.15
C GLU A 48 -11.24 -17.15 -4.79
#